data_AF-A0A7V8BU08-F1
#
_entry.id   AF-A0A7V8BU08-F1
#
_cell.length_a   1.000
_cell.length_b   1.000
_cell.length_c   1.000
_cell.angle_alpha   90.00
_cell.angle_beta   90.00
_cell.angle_gamma   90.00
#
_symmetry.space_group_name_H-M   'P 1'
#
loop_
_entity.id
_entity.type
_entity.pdbx_description
1 polymer ?
#
loop_
_entity_poly.entity_id
_entity_poly.type
_entity_poly.pdbx_seq_one_letter_code
_entity_poly.pdbx_strand_id
1 'polypeptide(L)'
;MRRLSWNVRVVLGLIILVIIAAVVFVIYYNVTRTRLDKPMEVNKYPDAQLVFEEKLLDGSDRLYYEIDSDDVGGVDGLAQRVERFYRDEEYTCRALYDNSVYVYSTCLLEKTNFLGFDRFNRIMIVPLRDENNNLTGDVGIDVRRSWGSNGGIGN
;
A
#
# COMPACT_ATOMS: atom_id res chain seq x y z
N MET A 1 -25.59 58.50 -3.58
CA MET A 1 -24.72 57.29 -3.58
C MET A 1 -23.48 57.57 -2.74
N ARG A 2 -23.38 57.02 -1.51
CA ARG A 2 -22.20 57.22 -0.65
C ARG A 2 -21.01 56.46 -1.26
N ARG A 3 -19.95 57.18 -1.67
CA ARG A 3 -18.71 56.56 -2.15
C ARG A 3 -18.09 55.78 -0.98
N LEU A 4 -17.97 54.46 -1.14
CA LEU A 4 -17.27 53.60 -0.20
C LEU A 4 -15.86 54.17 0.04
N SER A 5 -15.48 54.42 1.30
CA SER A 5 -14.16 54.94 1.61
C SER A 5 -13.09 53.93 1.20
N TRP A 6 -11.93 54.43 0.78
CA TRP A 6 -10.81 53.61 0.29
C TRP A 6 -10.47 52.45 1.24
N ASN A 7 -10.49 52.72 2.55
CA ASN A 7 -10.23 51.73 3.59
C ASN A 7 -11.24 50.57 3.59
N VAL A 8 -12.52 50.85 3.33
CA VAL A 8 -13.55 49.80 3.26
C VAL A 8 -13.35 48.89 2.04
N ARG A 9 -12.85 49.44 0.92
CA ARG A 9 -12.53 48.63 -0.28
C ARG A 9 -11.34 47.71 -0.05
N VAL A 10 -10.30 48.20 0.63
CA VAL A 10 -9.12 47.39 0.99
C VAL A 10 -9.50 46.27 1.95
N VAL A 11 -10.30 46.57 2.97
CA VAL A 11 -10.77 45.57 3.95
C VAL A 11 -11.67 44.51 3.28
N LEU A 12 -12.61 44.91 2.43
CA LEU A 12 -13.43 43.96 1.67
C LEU A 12 -12.58 43.08 0.74
N GLY A 13 -11.57 43.64 0.08
CA GLY A 13 -10.63 42.88 -0.74
C GLY A 13 -9.87 41.82 0.04
N LEU A 14 -9.38 42.16 1.24
CA LEU A 14 -8.71 41.21 2.13
C LEU A 14 -9.64 40.10 2.63
N ILE A 15 -10.88 40.44 3.00
CA ILE A 15 -11.88 39.46 3.44
C ILE A 15 -12.17 38.45 2.31
N ILE A 16 -12.37 38.94 1.09
CA ILE A 16 -12.61 38.08 -0.08
C ILE A 16 -11.40 37.16 -0.30
N LEU A 17 -10.17 37.68 -0.19
CA LEU A 17 -8.96 36.88 -0.36
C LEU A 17 -8.83 35.78 0.70
N VAL A 18 -9.16 36.08 1.97
CA VAL A 18 -9.19 35.09 3.05
C VAL A 18 -10.25 34.02 2.79
N ILE A 19 -11.43 34.39 2.31
CA ILE A 19 -12.49 33.44 1.97
C ILE A 19 -12.04 32.52 0.83
N ILE A 20 -11.43 33.08 -0.23
CA ILE A 20 -10.90 32.28 -1.34
C ILE A 20 -9.82 31.31 -0.84
N ALA A 21 -8.89 31.78 -0.01
CA ALA A 21 -7.86 30.92 0.57
C ALA A 21 -8.46 29.78 1.42
N ALA A 22 -9.49 30.08 2.23
CA ALA A 22 -10.19 29.08 3.01
C ALA A 22 -10.90 28.03 2.13
N VAL A 23 -11.58 28.46 1.06
CA VAL A 23 -12.24 27.54 0.13
C VAL A 23 -11.22 26.64 -0.58
N VAL A 24 -10.11 27.22 -1.06
CA VAL A 24 -9.01 26.45 -1.68
C VAL A 24 -8.44 25.42 -0.69
N PHE A 25 -8.23 25.82 0.56
CA PHE A 25 -7.76 24.92 1.61
C PHE A 25 -8.75 23.77 1.87
N VAL A 26 -10.04 24.06 1.95
CA VAL A 26 -11.10 23.04 2.14
C VAL A 26 -11.14 22.07 0.96
N ILE A 27 -11.06 22.56 -0.28
CA ILE A 27 -11.02 21.70 -1.46
C ILE A 27 -9.77 20.82 -1.42
N TYR A 28 -8.60 21.42 -1.18
CA TYR A 28 -7.34 20.69 -1.07
C TYR A 28 -7.40 19.60 0.01
N TYR A 29 -7.93 19.93 1.18
CA TYR A 29 -8.12 18.98 2.28
C TYR A 29 -9.01 17.80 1.89
N ASN A 30 -10.17 18.06 1.27
CA ASN A 30 -11.09 16.99 0.84
C ASN A 30 -10.53 16.12 -0.29
N VAL A 31 -9.82 16.72 -1.25
CA VAL A 31 -9.13 15.97 -2.32
C VAL A 31 -8.02 15.11 -1.74
N THR A 32 -7.27 15.64 -0.78
CA THR A 32 -6.21 14.87 -0.11
C THR A 32 -6.81 13.72 0.69
N ARG A 33 -7.91 13.95 1.42
CA ARG A 33 -8.62 12.93 2.18
C ARG A 33 -9.14 11.78 1.31
N THR A 34 -9.80 12.09 0.20
CA THR A 34 -10.32 11.06 -0.74
C THR A 34 -9.21 10.24 -1.42
N ARG A 35 -8.01 10.79 -1.57
CA ARG A 35 -6.82 10.04 -2.03
C ARG A 35 -6.15 9.24 -0.92
N LEU A 36 -6.33 9.65 0.35
CA LEU A 36 -5.83 8.95 1.53
C LEU A 36 -6.70 7.75 1.92
N ASP A 37 -7.99 7.76 1.56
CA ASP A 37 -8.95 6.67 1.79
C ASP A 37 -8.76 5.49 0.82
N LYS A 38 -7.54 5.22 0.34
CA LYS A 38 -7.27 4.08 -0.55
C LYS A 38 -5.98 3.37 -0.15
N PRO A 39 -5.91 2.03 -0.32
CA PRO A 39 -4.74 1.27 0.06
C PRO A 39 -3.63 1.66 -0.91
N MET A 40 -2.38 1.44 -0.53
CA MET A 40 -1.32 1.61 -1.52
C MET A 40 -1.43 0.52 -2.57
N GLU A 41 -1.34 0.90 -3.84
CA GLU A 41 -1.12 -0.06 -4.90
C GLU A 41 0.29 -0.62 -4.76
N VAL A 42 0.42 -1.94 -4.89
CA VAL A 42 1.69 -2.66 -4.79
C VAL A 42 2.05 -3.09 -6.19
N ASN A 43 3.30 -2.84 -6.60
CA ASN A 43 3.78 -3.26 -7.90
C ASN A 43 3.75 -4.78 -8.00
N LYS A 44 3.18 -5.28 -9.08
CA LYS A 44 3.06 -6.71 -9.32
C LYS A 44 4.39 -7.24 -9.85
N TYR A 45 4.84 -8.38 -9.32
CA TYR A 45 5.98 -9.08 -9.92
C TYR A 45 5.64 -9.47 -11.38
N PRO A 46 6.54 -9.27 -12.36
CA PRO A 46 6.21 -9.38 -13.79
C PRO A 46 5.51 -10.68 -14.21
N ASP A 47 5.91 -11.81 -13.63
CA ASP A 47 5.44 -13.15 -14.00
C ASP A 47 4.30 -13.67 -13.10
N ALA A 48 3.86 -12.86 -12.14
CA ALA A 48 2.78 -13.24 -11.24
C ALA A 48 1.44 -13.30 -11.98
N GLN A 49 0.57 -14.22 -11.61
CA GLN A 49 -0.80 -14.33 -12.11
C GLN A 49 -1.77 -14.22 -10.94
N LEU A 50 -2.85 -13.44 -11.09
CA LEU A 50 -3.84 -13.29 -10.02
C LEU A 50 -4.71 -14.53 -9.98
N VAL A 51 -4.70 -15.23 -8.85
CA VAL A 51 -5.49 -16.46 -8.64
C VAL A 51 -6.76 -16.15 -7.87
N PHE A 52 -6.65 -15.31 -6.85
CA PHE A 52 -7.76 -15.03 -5.96
C PHE A 52 -7.70 -13.59 -5.42
N GLU A 53 -8.88 -12.99 -5.29
CA GLU A 53 -9.09 -11.67 -4.71
C GLU A 53 -10.20 -11.78 -3.66
N GLU A 54 -9.90 -11.36 -2.44
CA GLU A 54 -10.85 -11.26 -1.35
C GLU A 54 -10.98 -9.80 -0.90
N LYS A 55 -12.21 -9.28 -0.93
CA LYS A 55 -12.53 -7.98 -0.31
C LYS A 55 -12.88 -8.21 1.15
N LEU A 56 -12.03 -7.74 2.06
CA LEU A 56 -12.20 -7.95 3.49
C LEU A 56 -13.17 -6.90 4.07
N LEU A 57 -12.85 -5.63 3.89
CA LEU A 57 -13.59 -4.49 4.43
C LEU A 57 -13.51 -3.33 3.42
N ASP A 58 -14.27 -2.26 3.66
CA ASP A 58 -14.20 -1.06 2.85
C ASP A 58 -12.78 -0.49 2.95
N GLY A 59 -11.99 -0.84 1.93
CA GLY A 59 -10.60 -0.48 1.86
C GLY A 59 -9.52 -1.46 2.24
N SER A 60 -9.89 -2.69 2.50
CA SER A 60 -8.90 -3.75 2.64
C SER A 60 -9.23 -4.88 1.70
N ASP A 61 -8.25 -5.26 0.91
CA ASP A 61 -8.30 -6.39 0.01
C ASP A 61 -7.07 -7.27 0.23
N ARG A 62 -7.27 -8.55 -0.04
CA ARG A 62 -6.22 -9.55 -0.08
C ARG A 62 -6.16 -10.12 -1.48
N LEU A 63 -4.99 -10.02 -2.10
CA LEU A 63 -4.73 -10.61 -3.41
C LEU A 63 -3.73 -11.73 -3.30
N TYR A 64 -4.06 -12.84 -3.96
CA TYR A 64 -3.19 -14.00 -4.06
C TYR A 64 -2.71 -14.10 -5.48
N TYR A 65 -1.39 -14.06 -5.62
CA TYR A 65 -0.74 -14.32 -6.88
C TYR A 65 0.05 -15.61 -6.84
N GLU A 66 0.17 -16.23 -8.00
CA GLU A 66 0.96 -17.42 -8.24
C GLU A 66 1.98 -17.14 -9.33
N ILE A 67 3.19 -17.66 -9.16
CA ILE A 67 4.27 -17.56 -10.14
C ILE A 67 4.76 -18.98 -10.42
N ASP A 68 4.70 -19.34 -11.70
CA ASP A 68 5.27 -20.59 -12.20
C ASP A 68 6.80 -20.54 -12.17
N SER A 69 7.41 -21.66 -11.85
CA SER A 69 8.85 -21.79 -11.57
C SER A 69 9.68 -22.36 -12.69
N ASP A 70 9.06 -22.56 -13.86
CA ASP A 70 9.55 -23.30 -15.04
C ASP A 70 11.06 -23.18 -15.37
N ASP A 71 11.77 -22.11 -14.98
CA ASP A 71 13.13 -21.85 -15.46
C ASP A 71 14.16 -21.37 -14.42
N VAL A 72 13.92 -21.54 -13.12
CA VAL A 72 14.59 -20.65 -12.14
C VAL A 72 15.10 -21.29 -10.83
N GLY A 73 15.90 -22.35 -10.97
CA GLY A 73 16.76 -22.83 -9.88
C GLY A 73 16.03 -23.39 -8.67
N GLY A 74 14.78 -23.81 -8.86
CA GLY A 74 13.89 -24.31 -7.81
C GLY A 74 13.21 -23.20 -7.00
N VAL A 75 12.31 -23.61 -6.09
CA VAL A 75 11.42 -22.71 -5.33
C VAL A 75 12.19 -21.67 -4.52
N ASP A 76 13.31 -22.07 -3.91
CA ASP A 76 14.17 -21.19 -3.12
C ASP A 76 14.79 -20.06 -3.96
N GLY A 77 15.21 -20.38 -5.19
CA GLY A 77 15.78 -19.42 -6.12
C GLY A 77 14.75 -18.39 -6.60
N LEU A 78 13.53 -18.85 -6.88
CA LEU A 78 12.41 -17.98 -7.26
C LEU A 78 12.00 -17.06 -6.10
N ALA A 79 11.83 -17.58 -4.90
CA ALA A 79 11.46 -16.79 -3.73
C ALA A 79 12.46 -15.65 -3.47
N GLN A 80 13.76 -15.91 -3.57
CA GLN A 80 14.80 -14.89 -3.38
C GLN A 80 14.75 -13.76 -4.43
N ARG A 81 14.37 -14.06 -5.68
CA ARG A 81 14.23 -13.03 -6.72
C ARG A 81 13.00 -12.18 -6.51
N VAL A 82 11.88 -12.78 -6.12
CA VAL A 82 10.66 -12.05 -5.77
C VAL A 82 10.93 -11.13 -4.57
N GLU A 83 11.63 -11.62 -3.55
CA GLU A 83 12.03 -10.79 -2.41
C GLU A 83 12.92 -9.63 -2.85
N ARG A 84 13.90 -9.88 -3.73
CA ARG A 84 14.78 -8.83 -4.24
C ARG A 84 14.01 -7.75 -5.00
N PHE A 85 13.07 -8.15 -5.86
CA PHE A 85 12.19 -7.20 -6.55
C PHE A 85 11.48 -6.26 -5.57
N TYR A 86 10.90 -6.80 -4.50
CA TYR A 86 10.20 -5.98 -3.50
C TYR A 86 11.12 -5.16 -2.61
N ARG A 87 12.30 -5.66 -2.29
CA ARG A 87 13.32 -4.90 -1.55
C ARG A 87 13.85 -3.72 -2.36
N ASP A 88 14.02 -3.88 -3.67
CA ASP A 88 14.51 -2.83 -4.58
C ASP A 88 13.48 -1.69 -4.76
N GLU A 89 12.19 -1.97 -4.53
CA GLU A 89 11.07 -1.00 -4.49
C GLU A 89 11.01 -0.18 -3.18
N GLU A 90 12.10 -0.09 -2.43
CA GLU A 90 12.22 0.58 -1.12
C GLU A 90 11.34 -0.02 0.00
N TYR A 91 10.95 -1.31 -0.09
CA TYR A 91 10.15 -1.95 0.95
C TYR A 91 11.00 -2.53 2.08
N THR A 92 10.47 -2.51 3.31
CA THR A 92 11.16 -3.09 4.47
C THR A 92 10.84 -4.58 4.55
N CYS A 93 11.72 -5.43 4.04
CA CYS A 93 11.57 -6.88 4.09
C CYS A 93 12.22 -7.51 5.33
N ARG A 94 11.54 -8.49 5.94
CA ARG A 94 12.04 -9.31 7.04
C ARG A 94 11.84 -10.78 6.72
N ALA A 95 12.87 -11.59 6.90
CA ALA A 95 12.75 -13.04 6.78
C ALA A 95 11.88 -13.58 7.92
N LEU A 96 10.95 -14.50 7.60
CA LEU A 96 10.07 -15.16 8.58
C LEU A 96 10.32 -16.67 8.58
N TYR A 97 11.33 -17.11 9.33
CA TYR A 97 11.53 -18.54 9.53
C TYR A 97 10.49 -19.08 10.54
N ASP A 98 9.34 -19.53 10.04
CA ASP A 98 8.44 -20.37 10.84
C ASP A 98 8.89 -21.83 10.71
N ASN A 99 9.13 -22.47 11.85
CA ASN A 99 9.73 -23.81 11.98
C ASN A 99 8.86 -24.94 11.38
N SER A 100 7.71 -24.64 10.77
CA SER A 100 6.83 -25.66 10.20
C SER A 100 6.31 -25.38 8.78
N VAL A 101 6.41 -24.16 8.24
CA VAL A 101 5.91 -23.83 6.89
C VAL A 101 6.69 -22.61 6.39
N TYR A 102 7.68 -22.80 5.51
CA TYR A 102 8.59 -21.71 5.14
C TYR A 102 7.85 -20.50 4.55
N VAL A 103 7.88 -19.36 5.24
CA VAL A 103 7.45 -18.04 4.73
C VAL A 103 8.72 -17.24 4.47
N TYR A 104 9.14 -17.08 3.21
CA TYR A 104 10.52 -16.63 2.96
C TYR A 104 10.78 -15.19 3.43
N SER A 105 9.85 -14.28 3.20
CA SER A 105 9.94 -12.93 3.73
C SER A 105 8.59 -12.25 3.76
N THR A 106 8.44 -11.35 4.72
CA THR A 106 7.38 -10.36 4.73
C THR A 106 7.96 -9.00 4.41
N CYS A 107 7.40 -8.31 3.42
CA CYS A 107 7.76 -6.94 3.10
C CYS A 107 6.66 -5.99 3.55
N LEU A 108 7.06 -5.00 4.35
CA LEU A 108 6.21 -3.92 4.83
C LEU A 108 6.48 -2.68 3.98
N LEU A 109 5.40 -2.17 3.39
CA LEU A 109 5.41 -0.91 2.67
C LEU A 109 4.75 0.14 3.56
N GLU A 110 5.57 1.00 4.16
CA GLU A 110 5.12 2.12 4.98
C GLU A 110 5.30 3.42 4.19
N LYS A 111 4.22 4.18 4.00
CA LYS A 111 4.30 5.53 3.44
C LYS A 111 3.54 6.51 4.31
N THR A 112 4.29 7.22 5.15
CA THR A 112 3.80 8.35 5.94
C THR A 112 3.51 9.53 5.01
N ASN A 113 2.27 10.01 5.02
CA ASN A 113 1.96 11.31 4.46
C ASN A 113 2.15 12.40 5.53
N PHE A 114 2.52 13.62 5.10
CA PHE A 114 2.74 14.81 5.94
C PHE A 114 1.58 15.13 6.92
N LEU A 115 0.39 14.57 6.69
CA LEU A 115 -0.81 14.75 7.53
C LEU A 115 -0.99 13.67 8.62
N GLY A 116 0.01 12.81 8.87
CA GLY A 116 -0.02 11.82 9.96
C GLY A 116 -0.86 10.58 9.68
N PHE A 117 -1.13 10.27 8.42
CA PHE A 117 -1.74 9.00 8.01
C PHE A 117 -0.65 8.09 7.46
N ASP A 118 -0.45 6.96 8.15
CA ASP A 118 0.43 5.90 7.70
C ASP A 118 -0.39 4.89 6.90
N ARG A 119 0.13 4.52 5.73
CA ARG A 119 -0.41 3.40 4.96
C ARG A 119 0.59 2.26 5.07
N PHE A 120 0.11 1.09 5.44
CA PHE A 120 0.92 -0.10 5.60
C PHE A 120 0.32 -1.24 4.78
N ASN A 121 1.11 -1.78 3.86
CA ASN A 121 0.78 -3.02 3.19
C ASN A 121 1.75 -4.12 3.61
N ARG A 122 1.27 -5.36 3.60
CA ARG A 122 2.10 -6.54 3.85
C ARG A 122 2.11 -7.41 2.61
N ILE A 123 3.31 -7.77 2.19
CA ILE A 123 3.56 -8.75 1.13
C ILE A 123 4.15 -9.98 1.80
N MET A 124 3.67 -11.16 1.48
CA MET A 124 4.15 -12.43 2.01
C MET A 124 4.48 -13.36 0.85
N ILE A 125 5.71 -13.88 0.83
CA ILE A 125 6.24 -14.74 -0.23
C ILE A 125 6.32 -16.17 0.31
N VAL A 126 5.58 -17.09 -0.29
CA VAL A 126 5.36 -18.45 0.24
C VAL A 126 5.58 -19.49 -0.87
N PRO A 127 6.32 -20.57 -0.65
CA PRO A 127 6.40 -21.68 -1.58
C PRO A 127 5.07 -22.43 -1.64
N LEU A 128 4.62 -22.80 -2.84
CA LEU A 128 3.44 -23.65 -2.98
C LEU A 128 3.80 -25.13 -2.84
N ARG A 129 2.83 -25.89 -2.33
CA ARG A 129 2.96 -27.32 -2.08
C ARG A 129 1.76 -28.08 -2.62
N ASP A 130 2.02 -29.28 -3.09
CA ASP A 130 0.98 -30.21 -3.51
C ASP A 130 0.24 -30.81 -2.29
N GLU A 131 -0.79 -31.60 -2.55
CA GLU A 131 -1.56 -32.30 -1.52
C GLU A 131 -0.71 -33.27 -0.67
N ASN A 132 0.46 -33.67 -1.17
CA ASN A 132 1.41 -34.56 -0.49
C ASN A 132 2.50 -33.79 0.29
N ASN A 133 2.36 -32.47 0.41
CA ASN A 133 3.30 -31.57 1.08
C ASN A 133 4.68 -31.45 0.38
N ASN A 134 4.79 -31.85 -0.89
CA ASN A 134 5.97 -31.62 -1.70
C ASN A 134 5.92 -30.23 -2.33
N LEU A 135 7.08 -29.59 -2.49
CA LEU A 135 7.17 -28.33 -3.20
C LEU A 135 6.76 -28.51 -4.66
N THR A 136 5.81 -27.70 -5.15
CA THR A 136 5.35 -27.79 -6.56
C THR A 136 6.36 -27.21 -7.52
N GLY A 137 7.20 -26.28 -7.06
CA GLY A 137 7.97 -25.41 -7.92
C GLY A 137 7.59 -23.95 -7.67
N ASP A 138 6.30 -23.71 -7.53
CA ASP A 138 5.70 -22.39 -7.62
C ASP A 138 5.84 -21.56 -6.35
N VAL A 139 5.71 -20.24 -6.52
CA VAL A 139 5.73 -19.28 -5.41
C VAL A 139 4.45 -18.47 -5.40
N GLY A 140 3.78 -18.50 -4.25
CA GLY A 140 2.65 -17.64 -3.93
C GLY A 140 3.09 -16.29 -3.38
N ILE A 141 2.44 -15.22 -3.82
CA ILE A 141 2.56 -13.88 -3.23
C ILE A 141 1.19 -13.49 -2.66
N ASP A 142 1.07 -13.46 -1.33
CA ASP A 142 -0.09 -12.91 -0.62
C ASP A 142 0.16 -11.41 -0.36
N VAL A 143 -0.62 -10.56 -1.02
CA VAL A 143 -0.59 -9.10 -0.85
C VAL A 143 -1.81 -8.69 -0.03
N ARG A 144 -1.57 -8.23 1.19
CA ARG A 144 -2.59 -7.64 2.06
C ARG A 144 -2.46 -6.14 2.01
N ARG A 145 -3.46 -5.48 1.43
CA ARG A 145 -3.51 -4.04 1.43
C ARG A 145 -4.44 -3.55 2.51
N SER A 146 -3.93 -2.62 3.27
CA SER A 146 -4.65 -2.01 4.38
C SER A 146 -4.25 -0.55 4.48
N TRP A 147 -5.19 0.28 4.90
CA TRP A 147 -4.90 1.64 5.33
C TRP A 147 -5.54 1.85 6.70
N GLY A 148 -4.86 2.59 7.58
CA GLY A 148 -5.38 2.84 8.91
C GLY A 148 -4.51 3.84 9.65
N SER A 149 -5.16 4.75 10.38
CA SER A 149 -4.46 5.61 11.34
C SER A 149 -3.78 4.70 12.37
N ASN A 150 -2.47 4.90 12.54
CA ASN A 150 -1.60 4.12 13.40
C ASN A 150 -2.29 3.71 14.72
N GLY A 151 -2.51 2.41 14.90
CA GLY A 151 -3.35 1.87 15.97
C GLY A 151 -3.48 0.35 15.94
N GLY A 152 -2.35 -0.37 15.86
CA GLY A 152 -2.33 -1.80 16.16
C GLY A 152 -1.63 -2.67 15.13
N ILE A 153 -0.31 -2.52 14.98
CA ILE A 153 0.53 -3.70 14.74
C ILE A 153 0.66 -4.39 16.11
N GLY A 154 -0.40 -5.11 16.50
CA GLY A 154 -0.40 -5.98 17.66
C GLY A 154 0.18 -7.33 17.27
N ASN A 155 1.18 -7.76 18.04
CA ASN A 155 1.85 -9.07 17.99
C ASN A 155 0.91 -10.25 17.76
#